data_AF-A0A2T8IPJ6-F1
#
_entry.id   AF-A0A2T8IPJ6-F1
#
_cell.length_a   1.000
_cell.length_b   1.000
_cell.length_c   1.000
_cell.angle_alpha   90.00
_cell.angle_beta   90.00
_cell.angle_gamma   90.00
#
_symmetry.space_group_name_H-M   'P 1'
#
loop_
_entity.id
_entity.type
_entity.pdbx_description
1 polymer ?
#
loop_
_entity_poly.entity_id
_entity_poly.type
_entity_poly.pdbx_seq_one_letter_code
_entity_poly.pdbx_strand_id
1 'polypeptide(L)'
;MRKATIFLMALAALALTTAAPLQAPAPAPPLRRSRFLASANFPPPASFYDCSKKPPSICLEPGSPGATCCRGTCVDTEHSFQHCGSCNKTCRYTQTCCEGKCVNTFTDKKNCGGCGVRCRTRCTNGYCDYAA
;
A
#
# COMPACT_ATOMS: atom_id res chain seq x y z
N MET A 1 -7.54 -75.63 18.83
CA MET A 1 -8.66 -74.82 19.37
C MET A 1 -8.39 -74.50 20.83
N ARG A 2 -8.54 -73.21 21.19
CA ARG A 2 -8.59 -72.60 22.54
C ARG A 2 -7.48 -72.98 23.54
N LYS A 3 -6.45 -72.14 23.60
CA LYS A 3 -5.70 -71.91 24.85
C LYS A 3 -5.80 -70.43 25.20
N ALA A 4 -6.68 -70.15 26.16
CA ALA A 4 -6.89 -68.86 26.77
C ALA A 4 -5.70 -68.54 27.68
N THR A 5 -4.97 -67.47 27.38
CA THR A 5 -3.90 -66.95 28.25
C THR A 5 -4.48 -65.80 29.08
N ILE A 6 -4.85 -66.18 30.29
CA ILE A 6 -5.36 -65.38 31.40
C ILE A 6 -4.14 -64.92 32.22
N PHE A 7 -4.09 -63.60 32.47
CA PHE A 7 -3.43 -62.90 33.58
C PHE A 7 -1.91 -63.06 33.76
N LEU A 8 -1.19 -61.94 33.75
CA LEU A 8 -0.56 -61.40 34.96
C LEU A 8 0.03 -60.02 34.70
N MET A 9 -0.29 -59.13 35.63
CA MET A 9 0.19 -57.76 35.79
C MET A 9 1.71 -57.71 36.07
N ALA A 10 2.26 -56.49 36.03
CA ALA A 10 3.61 -56.03 36.42
C ALA A 10 4.58 -55.95 35.23
N LEU A 11 5.25 -54.83 34.91
CA LEU A 11 5.69 -53.71 35.73
C LEU A 11 5.54 -52.39 34.98
N ALA A 12 4.89 -51.41 35.61
CA ALA A 12 5.00 -50.01 35.24
C ALA A 12 6.37 -49.49 35.73
N ALA A 13 7.38 -49.53 34.86
CA ALA A 13 8.64 -48.84 35.11
C ALA A 13 8.49 -47.37 34.70
N LEU A 14 8.53 -46.48 35.69
CA LEU A 14 8.62 -45.04 35.53
C LEU A 14 9.85 -44.68 34.67
N ALA A 15 9.62 -44.20 33.46
CA ALA A 15 10.59 -43.38 32.73
C ALA A 15 10.12 -41.93 32.80
N LEU A 16 10.54 -41.20 33.84
CA LEU A 16 10.47 -39.75 33.87
C LEU A 16 11.48 -39.23 32.84
N THR A 17 11.02 -38.97 31.61
CA THR A 17 11.77 -38.16 30.65
C THR A 17 11.69 -36.72 31.12
N THR A 18 12.74 -36.23 31.79
CA THR A 18 12.92 -34.80 32.05
C THR A 18 13.19 -34.12 30.71
N ALA A 19 12.13 -33.59 30.08
CA ALA A 19 12.28 -32.68 28.97
C ALA A 19 13.03 -31.43 29.47
N ALA A 20 14.28 -31.27 29.05
CA ALA A 20 15.02 -30.03 29.27
C ALA A 20 14.22 -28.89 28.61
N PRO A 21 14.05 -27.73 29.29
CA PRO A 21 13.35 -26.62 28.68
C PRO A 21 14.18 -26.14 27.47
N LEU A 22 13.54 -26.06 26.30
CA LEU A 22 14.08 -25.37 25.15
C LEU A 22 14.18 -23.89 25.50
N GLN A 23 15.34 -23.45 25.98
CA GLN A 23 15.64 -22.05 26.20
C GLN A 23 15.55 -21.35 24.84
N ALA A 24 14.54 -20.49 24.66
CA ALA A 24 14.43 -19.67 23.47
C ALA A 24 15.71 -18.83 23.33
N PRO A 25 16.33 -18.76 22.13
CA PRO A 25 17.49 -17.91 21.93
C PRO A 25 17.12 -16.47 22.27
N ALA A 26 18.00 -15.80 23.02
CA ALA A 26 17.80 -14.43 23.43
C ALA A 26 17.52 -13.54 22.20
N PRO A 27 16.60 -12.56 22.30
CA PRO A 27 16.34 -11.63 21.21
C PRO A 27 17.65 -10.93 20.83
N ALA A 28 18.01 -11.02 19.56
CA ALA A 28 19.19 -10.35 19.03
C ALA A 28 19.13 -8.85 19.39
N PRO A 29 20.26 -8.23 19.77
CA PRO A 29 20.28 -6.80 20.08
C PRO A 29 19.76 -6.03 18.86
N PRO A 30 19.01 -4.92 19.06
CA PRO A 30 18.56 -4.10 17.95
C PRO A 30 19.81 -3.62 17.22
N LEU A 31 19.98 -4.07 15.97
CA LEU A 31 21.03 -3.56 15.11
C LEU A 31 20.86 -2.04 15.08
N ARG A 32 21.82 -1.32 15.65
CA ARG A 32 21.89 0.15 15.55
C ARG A 32 22.10 0.47 14.09
N ARG A 33 20.97 0.63 13.38
CA ARG A 33 20.94 0.91 11.96
C ARG A 33 21.52 2.29 11.78
N SER A 34 22.75 2.35 11.31
CA SER A 34 23.40 3.59 10.93
C SER A 34 22.49 4.32 9.96
N ARG A 35 22.08 5.53 10.33
CA ARG A 35 21.25 6.46 9.55
C ARG A 35 21.80 6.81 8.17
N PHE A 36 23.00 6.33 7.84
CA PHE A 36 23.68 6.55 6.57
C PHE A 36 23.46 5.45 5.53
N LEU A 37 22.80 4.33 5.88
CA LEU A 37 22.44 3.31 4.89
C LEU A 37 20.99 3.53 4.43
N ALA A 38 20.84 4.08 3.22
CA ALA A 38 19.57 4.08 2.51
C ALA A 38 19.15 2.62 2.29
N SER A 39 18.13 2.18 3.02
CA SER A 39 17.58 0.85 2.87
C SER A 39 16.59 0.83 1.73
N ALA A 40 16.86 0.08 0.67
CA ALA A 40 15.90 -0.10 -0.44
C ALA A 40 14.51 -0.58 0.01
N ASN A 41 14.44 -1.30 1.14
CA ASN A 41 13.18 -1.81 1.70
C ASN A 41 12.37 -0.79 2.50
N PHE A 42 12.91 0.41 2.76
CA PHE A 42 12.22 1.45 3.49
C PHE A 42 12.19 2.71 2.63
N PRO A 43 11.05 3.04 2.01
CA PRO A 43 10.92 4.30 1.30
C PRO A 43 11.23 5.46 2.26
N PRO A 44 11.92 6.51 1.78
CA PRO A 44 12.23 7.65 2.63
C PRO A 44 10.93 8.28 3.17
N PRO A 45 10.97 8.87 4.38
CA PRO A 45 9.80 9.54 4.92
C PRO A 45 9.39 10.73 4.03
N ALA A 46 8.11 11.13 4.07
CA ALA A 46 7.59 12.25 3.27
C ALA A 46 8.39 13.56 3.46
N SER A 47 8.96 13.78 4.65
CA SER A 47 9.83 14.93 4.95
C SER A 47 11.13 14.97 4.15
N PHE A 48 11.55 13.85 3.56
CA PHE A 48 12.70 13.82 2.64
C PHE A 48 12.44 14.64 1.38
N TYR A 49 11.18 14.71 0.94
CA TYR A 49 10.73 15.47 -0.22
C TYR A 49 10.21 16.87 0.13
N ASP A 50 10.62 17.43 1.28
CA ASP A 50 10.31 18.82 1.66
C ASP A 50 10.95 19.80 0.66
N CYS A 51 10.11 20.35 -0.22
CA CYS A 51 10.51 21.26 -1.28
C CYS A 51 10.50 22.74 -0.84
N SER A 52 10.21 23.03 0.44
CA SER A 52 10.48 24.35 1.01
C SER A 52 11.95 24.52 1.38
N LYS A 53 12.62 23.43 1.76
CA LYS A 53 14.04 23.43 2.18
C LYS A 53 14.99 22.95 1.10
N LYS A 54 14.49 22.14 0.16
CA LYS A 54 15.25 21.57 -0.95
C LYS A 54 14.81 22.20 -2.28
N PRO A 55 15.65 22.17 -3.33
CA PRO A 55 15.25 22.69 -4.63
C PRO A 55 14.02 21.93 -5.17
N PRO A 56 13.15 22.59 -5.98
CA PRO A 56 11.93 21.98 -6.52
C PRO A 56 12.14 20.66 -7.28
N SER A 57 13.35 20.42 -7.79
CA SER A 57 13.73 19.16 -8.44
C SER A 57 13.60 17.94 -7.53
N ILE A 58 13.58 18.09 -6.20
CA ILE A 58 13.32 16.98 -5.26
C ILE A 58 11.96 16.30 -5.51
N CYS A 59 11.00 17.04 -6.07
CA CYS A 59 9.68 16.51 -6.44
C CYS A 59 9.71 15.64 -7.69
N LEU A 60 10.77 15.69 -8.49
CA LEU A 60 10.95 14.83 -9.67
C LEU A 60 11.64 13.51 -9.34
N GLU A 61 12.15 13.36 -8.11
CA GLU A 61 12.83 12.15 -7.69
C GLU A 61 11.87 10.96 -7.59
N PRO A 62 12.31 9.73 -7.91
CA PRO A 62 11.50 8.53 -7.80
C PRO A 62 10.95 8.34 -6.38
N GLY A 63 9.63 8.14 -6.28
CA GLY A 63 8.95 7.94 -5.00
C GLY A 63 8.52 9.23 -4.30
N SER A 64 8.74 10.41 -4.91
CA SER A 64 8.06 11.62 -4.46
C SER A 64 6.53 11.46 -4.64
N PRO A 65 5.70 12.15 -3.84
CA PRO A 65 4.25 12.13 -4.01
C PRO A 65 3.75 12.85 -5.28
N GLY A 66 4.64 13.49 -6.06
CA GLY A 66 4.33 14.11 -7.34
C GLY A 66 5.28 15.25 -7.70
N ALA A 67 5.21 15.71 -8.95
CA ALA A 67 6.21 16.60 -9.54
C ALA A 67 6.12 18.07 -9.08
N THR A 68 5.00 18.49 -8.47
CA THR A 68 4.73 19.91 -8.21
C THR A 68 4.93 20.25 -6.74
N CYS A 69 5.77 21.25 -6.44
CA CYS A 69 5.92 21.76 -5.08
C CYS A 69 4.76 22.69 -4.70
N CYS A 70 3.93 22.26 -3.75
CA CYS A 70 2.82 23.05 -3.20
C CYS A 70 3.02 23.28 -1.71
N ARG A 71 3.27 24.53 -1.30
CA ARG A 71 3.46 24.93 0.12
C ARG A 71 4.50 24.06 0.87
N GLY A 72 5.55 23.63 0.18
CA GLY A 72 6.62 22.83 0.77
C GLY A 72 6.47 21.32 0.67
N THR A 73 5.35 20.83 0.16
CA THR A 73 5.14 19.41 -0.11
C THR A 73 5.03 19.17 -1.61
N CYS A 74 5.75 18.16 -2.10
CA CYS A 74 5.56 17.65 -3.45
C CYS A 74 4.19 16.97 -3.56
N VAL A 75 3.40 17.32 -4.57
CA VAL A 75 2.08 16.76 -4.84
C VAL A 75 1.91 16.46 -6.32
N ASP A 76 1.08 15.47 -6.63
CA ASP A 76 0.70 15.17 -8.01
C ASP A 76 -0.45 16.08 -8.45
N THR A 77 -0.21 16.91 -9.46
CA THR A 77 -1.28 17.75 -10.04
C THR A 77 -2.08 17.04 -11.12
N GLU A 78 -1.63 15.88 -11.61
CA GLU A 78 -2.24 15.19 -12.73
C GLU A 78 -3.35 14.23 -12.30
N HIS A 79 -3.21 13.60 -11.13
CA HIS A 79 -4.18 12.61 -10.63
C HIS A 79 -4.65 12.87 -9.19
N SER A 80 -4.08 13.84 -8.47
CA SER A 80 -4.57 14.14 -7.12
C SER A 80 -5.93 14.84 -7.17
N PHE A 81 -6.90 14.25 -6.50
CA PHE A 81 -8.21 14.85 -6.28
C PHE A 81 -8.13 16.24 -5.59
N GLN A 82 -7.13 16.46 -4.73
CA GLN A 82 -6.97 17.69 -3.93
C GLN A 82 -6.12 18.77 -4.63
N HIS A 83 -5.36 18.40 -5.67
CA HIS A 83 -4.41 19.29 -6.35
C HIS A 83 -4.57 19.26 -7.87
N CYS A 84 -5.77 19.00 -8.38
CA CYS A 84 -6.00 18.68 -9.78
C CYS A 84 -5.76 19.89 -10.72
N GLY A 85 -4.69 19.83 -11.50
CA GLY A 85 -4.22 20.86 -12.43
C GLY A 85 -3.51 22.04 -11.76
N SER A 86 -3.63 22.21 -10.45
CA SER A 86 -2.89 23.22 -9.68
C SER A 86 -2.97 22.98 -8.17
N CYS A 87 -2.07 23.61 -7.42
CA CYS A 87 -2.03 23.50 -5.96
C CYS A 87 -3.37 23.87 -5.31
N ASN A 88 -3.88 22.99 -4.43
CA ASN A 88 -5.12 23.16 -3.66
C ASN A 88 -6.38 23.31 -4.53
N LYS A 89 -6.35 22.82 -5.77
CA LYS A 89 -7.52 22.76 -6.65
C LYS A 89 -8.22 21.41 -6.47
N THR A 90 -9.09 21.35 -5.48
CA THR A 90 -9.89 20.15 -5.21
C THR A 90 -10.99 19.98 -6.24
N CYS A 91 -11.14 18.78 -6.80
CA CYS A 91 -12.26 18.44 -7.67
C CYS A 91 -13.58 18.39 -6.88
N ARG A 92 -14.71 18.58 -7.56
CA ARG A 92 -16.03 18.47 -6.90
C ARG A 92 -16.28 17.03 -6.47
N TYR A 93 -17.18 16.85 -5.50
CA TYR A 93 -17.69 15.52 -5.15
C TYR A 93 -18.20 14.82 -6.41
N THR A 94 -17.87 13.53 -6.58
CA THR A 94 -18.05 12.68 -7.79
C THR A 94 -17.09 12.90 -8.97
N GLN A 95 -16.22 13.90 -8.93
CA GLN A 95 -15.21 14.09 -9.98
C GLN A 95 -13.89 13.40 -9.62
N THR A 96 -13.19 12.94 -10.65
CA THR A 96 -11.84 12.39 -10.58
C THR A 96 -10.88 13.31 -11.30
N CYS A 97 -9.64 13.41 -10.82
CA CYS A 97 -8.60 14.12 -11.54
C CYS A 97 -8.01 13.22 -12.62
N CYS A 98 -8.14 13.64 -13.88
CA CYS A 98 -7.58 12.97 -15.04
C CYS A 98 -6.74 13.98 -15.81
N GLU A 99 -5.43 13.77 -15.86
CA GLU A 99 -4.49 14.64 -16.61
C GLU A 99 -4.68 16.13 -16.26
N GLY A 100 -4.76 16.42 -14.95
CA GLY A 100 -4.92 17.78 -14.43
C GLY A 100 -6.32 18.38 -14.58
N LYS A 101 -7.30 17.60 -15.05
CA LYS A 101 -8.69 18.05 -15.24
C LYS A 101 -9.64 17.24 -14.37
N CYS A 102 -10.53 17.95 -13.68
CA CYS A 102 -11.61 17.33 -12.94
C CYS A 102 -12.71 16.89 -13.91
N VAL A 103 -12.91 15.59 -14.05
CA VAL A 103 -13.91 14.98 -14.94
C VAL A 103 -14.85 14.10 -14.14
N ASN A 104 -16.09 13.94 -14.61
CA ASN A 104 -17.05 13.04 -13.96
C ASN A 104 -17.03 11.68 -14.66
N THR A 105 -16.42 10.69 -14.03
CA THR A 105 -16.28 9.35 -14.63
C THR A 105 -17.61 8.59 -14.76
N PHE A 106 -18.70 9.08 -14.17
CA PHE A 106 -20.01 8.45 -14.28
C PHE A 106 -20.79 8.86 -15.53
N THR A 107 -20.46 10.01 -16.12
CA THR A 107 -21.24 10.62 -17.21
C THR A 107 -20.38 11.12 -18.37
N ASP A 108 -19.08 11.32 -18.16
CA ASP A 108 -18.18 11.74 -19.22
C ASP A 108 -17.90 10.59 -20.18
N LYS A 109 -18.38 10.73 -21.42
CA LYS A 109 -18.15 9.78 -22.52
C LYS A 109 -16.68 9.50 -22.79
N LYS A 110 -15.77 10.42 -22.48
CA LYS A 110 -14.32 10.27 -22.73
C LYS A 110 -13.54 9.74 -21.53
N ASN A 111 -14.18 9.63 -20.37
CA ASN A 111 -13.56 9.21 -19.11
C ASN A 111 -14.48 8.25 -18.32
N CYS A 112 -15.22 7.38 -19.00
CA CYS A 112 -16.29 6.61 -18.39
C CYS A 112 -15.75 5.46 -17.54
N GLY A 113 -16.05 5.44 -16.24
CA GLY A 113 -15.52 4.48 -15.29
C GLY A 113 -14.04 4.69 -14.93
N GLY A 114 -13.32 5.53 -15.68
CA GLY A 114 -11.92 5.84 -15.44
C GLY A 114 -11.35 6.82 -16.47
N CYS A 115 -10.20 7.42 -16.16
CA CYS A 115 -9.54 8.38 -17.03
C CYS A 115 -9.24 7.79 -18.41
N GLY A 116 -9.54 8.54 -19.48
CA GLY A 116 -9.26 8.15 -20.87
C GLY A 116 -10.18 7.07 -21.46
N VAL A 117 -11.07 6.45 -20.68
CA VAL A 117 -11.99 5.43 -21.17
C VAL A 117 -13.10 6.06 -22.02
N ARG A 118 -13.03 5.83 -23.32
CA ARG A 118 -13.96 6.40 -24.30
C ARG A 118 -15.07 5.42 -24.68
N CYS A 119 -16.33 5.83 -24.51
CA CYS A 119 -17.49 5.08 -24.96
C CYS A 119 -17.89 5.43 -26.40
N ARG A 120 -18.56 4.50 -27.09
CA ARG A 120 -19.03 4.72 -28.45
C ARG A 120 -20.22 5.66 -28.50
N THR A 121 -21.26 5.41 -27.69
CA THR A 121 -22.49 6.22 -27.70
C THR A 121 -22.59 7.10 -26.47
N ARG A 122 -22.65 6.52 -25.27
CA ARG A 122 -22.87 7.25 -24.01
C ARG A 122 -22.17 6.59 -22.82
N CYS A 123 -21.94 7.38 -21.78
CA CYS A 123 -21.54 6.89 -20.46
C CYS A 123 -22.75 7.00 -19.52
N THR A 124 -23.08 5.92 -18.81
CA THR A 124 -24.19 5.91 -17.86
C THR A 124 -23.74 5.21 -16.59
N ASN A 125 -23.70 5.95 -15.49
CA ASN A 125 -23.26 5.48 -14.17
C ASN A 125 -21.86 4.81 -14.19
N GLY A 126 -20.96 5.26 -15.06
CA GLY A 126 -19.61 4.74 -15.18
C GLY A 126 -19.47 3.54 -16.11
N TYR A 127 -20.52 3.18 -16.83
CA TYR A 127 -20.52 2.09 -17.81
C TYR A 127 -20.77 2.62 -19.21
N CYS A 128 -19.96 2.17 -20.17
CA CYS A 128 -20.16 2.48 -21.57
C CYS A 128 -21.38 1.75 -22.11
N ASP A 129 -22.25 2.51 -22.77
CA ASP A 129 -23.37 1.97 -23.55
C ASP A 129 -24.31 1.07 -22.71
N TYR A 130 -24.34 1.28 -21.39
CA TYR A 130 -25.24 0.55 -20.49
C TYR A 130 -26.70 0.91 -20.80
N ALA A 131 -27.50 -0.11 -21.12
CA ALA A 131 -28.88 0.02 -21.59
C ALA A 131 -29.02 0.93 -22.82
N ALA A 132 -28.07 0.84 -23.75
CA ALA A 132 -28.07 1.55 -25.04
C ALA A 132 -28.46 0.64 -26.21
#